data_AF-A0A843GP67-F1
#
_entry.id   AF-A0A843GP67-F1
#
_cell.length_a   1.000
_cell.length_b   1.000
_cell.length_c   1.000
_cell.angle_alpha   90.00
_cell.angle_beta   90.00
_cell.angle_gamma   90.00
#
_symmetry.space_group_name_H-M   'P 1'
#
loop_
_entity.id
_entity.type
_entity.pdbx_description
1 polymer ?
#
loop_
_entity_poly.entity_id
_entity_poly.type
_entity_poly.pdbx_seq_one_letter_code
_entity_poly.pdbx_strand_id
1 'polypeptide(L)'
;MKYQSIYKAIQKINYTYLNDCSDQAHDLWLILEVPSLHKRIWITNEFNHRLKIATVNLDYNVDSREYHESYKHYQFKDIKQMRDFIIQNFTEKGSEK
;
A
#
# COMPACT_ATOMS: atom_id res chain seq x y z
N MET A 1 -7.15 -5.88 -17.42
CA MET A 1 -6.00 -6.01 -16.49
C MET A 1 -6.50 -6.39 -15.11
N LYS A 2 -5.99 -7.47 -14.51
CA LYS A 2 -6.45 -8.10 -13.24
C LYS A 2 -6.50 -7.12 -12.04
N TYR A 3 -5.59 -6.14 -11.98
CA TYR A 3 -5.44 -5.20 -10.86
C TYR A 3 -5.89 -3.76 -11.16
N GLN A 4 -6.58 -3.51 -12.28
CA GLN A 4 -6.96 -2.15 -12.70
C GLN A 4 -7.72 -1.36 -11.61
N SER A 5 -8.53 -2.06 -10.80
CA SER A 5 -9.27 -1.46 -9.68
C SER A 5 -8.36 -0.98 -8.54
N ILE A 6 -7.23 -1.66 -8.29
CA ILE A 6 -6.21 -1.26 -7.30
C ILE A 6 -5.48 -0.02 -7.77
N TYR A 7 -5.01 -0.01 -9.03
CA TYR A 7 -4.37 1.17 -9.62
C TYR A 7 -5.27 2.40 -9.58
N LYS A 8 -6.57 2.26 -9.90
CA LYS A 8 -7.54 3.35 -9.77
C LYS A 8 -7.73 3.84 -8.33
N ALA A 9 -7.63 2.96 -7.33
CA ALA A 9 -7.69 3.35 -5.93
C ALA A 9 -6.44 4.10 -5.51
N ILE A 10 -5.26 3.63 -5.94
CA ILE A 10 -3.97 4.27 -5.68
C ILE A 10 -3.89 5.66 -6.27
N GLN A 11 -4.40 5.88 -7.49
CA GLN A 11 -4.46 7.20 -8.11
C GLN A 11 -5.25 8.25 -7.31
N LYS A 12 -6.08 7.82 -6.35
CA LYS A 12 -6.80 8.72 -5.44
C LYS A 12 -6.06 9.01 -4.14
N ILE A 13 -4.92 8.35 -3.92
CA ILE A 13 -4.05 8.59 -2.77
C ILE A 13 -3.11 9.73 -3.15
N ASN A 14 -2.92 10.67 -2.23
CA ASN A 14 -1.92 11.71 -2.38
C ASN A 14 -0.53 11.18 -1.98
N TYR A 15 0.08 10.40 -2.87
CA TYR A 15 1.43 9.87 -2.69
C TYR A 15 2.47 10.79 -3.35
N THR A 16 3.65 10.90 -2.74
CA THR A 16 4.80 11.64 -3.32
C THR A 16 5.72 10.75 -4.12
N TYR A 17 5.69 9.45 -3.86
CA TYR A 17 6.50 8.45 -4.55
C TYR A 17 5.67 7.21 -4.83
N LEU A 18 5.76 6.70 -6.05
CA LEU A 18 5.20 5.43 -6.47
C LEU A 18 6.27 4.68 -7.28
N ASN A 19 6.67 3.52 -6.78
CA ASN A 19 7.53 2.59 -7.51
C ASN A 19 6.71 1.34 -7.86
N ASP A 20 6.67 1.02 -9.15
CA ASP A 20 6.08 -0.21 -9.66
C ASP A 20 7.19 -1.21 -9.96
N CYS A 21 7.32 -2.20 -9.08
CA CYS A 21 8.29 -3.29 -9.20
C CYS A 21 7.61 -4.59 -9.68
N SER A 22 6.44 -4.49 -10.32
CA SER A 22 5.77 -5.66 -10.87
C SER A 22 6.62 -6.24 -12.02
N ASP A 23 7.07 -7.47 -11.86
CA ASP A 23 7.90 -8.21 -12.84
C ASP A 23 7.28 -9.60 -13.10
N GLN A 24 7.85 -10.42 -13.98
CA GLN A 24 7.37 -11.76 -14.31
C GLN A 24 7.18 -12.68 -13.09
N ALA A 25 7.92 -12.45 -12.00
CA ALA A 25 7.79 -13.17 -10.74
C ALA A 25 6.70 -12.60 -9.80
N HIS A 26 6.28 -11.35 -9.99
CA HIS A 26 5.36 -10.64 -9.10
C HIS A 26 4.27 -9.92 -9.89
N ASP A 27 3.09 -10.55 -9.95
CA ASP A 27 1.88 -10.02 -10.59
C ASP A 27 1.47 -8.61 -10.09
N LEU A 28 1.85 -8.24 -8.86
CA LEU A 28 1.63 -6.93 -8.25
C LEU A 28 2.71 -6.65 -7.20
N TRP A 29 3.50 -5.60 -7.39
CA TRP A 29 4.40 -5.07 -6.37
C TRP A 29 4.51 -3.56 -6.50
N LEU A 30 3.77 -2.83 -5.67
CA LEU A 30 3.78 -1.37 -5.64
C LEU A 30 4.31 -0.89 -4.30
N ILE A 31 5.15 0.13 -4.33
CA ILE A 31 5.67 0.83 -3.16
C ILE A 31 5.24 2.28 -3.25
N LEU A 32 4.56 2.77 -2.22
CA LEU A 32 4.05 4.13 -2.14
C LEU A 32 4.59 4.81 -0.91
N GLU A 33 4.92 6.09 -1.03
CA GLU A 33 5.13 6.97 0.11
C GLU A 33 4.01 7.98 0.17
N VAL A 34 3.33 8.02 1.31
CA VAL A 34 2.17 8.87 1.55
C VAL A 34 2.48 9.76 2.75
N PRO A 35 3.16 10.90 2.54
CA PRO A 35 3.60 11.77 3.63
C PRO A 35 2.45 12.33 4.46
N SER A 36 1.28 12.57 3.84
CA SER A 36 0.07 13.01 4.56
C SER A 36 -0.39 12.02 5.65
N LEU A 37 0.01 10.76 5.52
CA LEU A 37 -0.27 9.70 6.49
C LEU A 37 0.97 9.26 7.28
N HIS A 38 2.13 9.89 7.04
CA HIS A 38 3.43 9.50 7.57
C HIS A 38 3.73 8.01 7.33
N LYS A 39 3.34 7.47 6.17
CA LYS A 39 3.41 6.03 5.89
C LYS A 39 4.05 5.70 4.55
N ARG A 40 4.92 4.69 4.58
CA ARG A 40 5.33 3.95 3.37
C ARG A 40 4.51 2.68 3.32
N ILE A 41 3.95 2.39 2.14
CA ILE A 41 2.96 1.35 1.91
C ILE A 41 3.49 0.44 0.80
N TRP A 42 3.53 -0.86 1.07
CA TRP A 42 3.79 -1.89 0.07
C TRP A 42 2.50 -2.61 -0.24
N ILE A 43 2.14 -2.73 -1.51
CA ILE A 43 0.97 -3.41 -2.02
C ILE A 43 1.48 -4.55 -2.89
N THR A 44 1.38 -5.78 -2.40
CA THR A 44 1.99 -6.94 -3.05
C THR A 44 0.99 -8.06 -3.29
N ASN A 45 1.26 -8.84 -4.34
CA ASN A 45 0.67 -10.15 -4.55
C ASN A 45 1.80 -11.19 -4.62
N GLU A 46 2.02 -11.90 -3.52
CA GLU A 46 3.06 -12.94 -3.46
C GLU A 46 2.58 -14.26 -4.11
N PHE A 47 3.54 -15.09 -4.56
CA PHE A 47 3.31 -16.45 -5.05
C PHE A 47 2.34 -17.21 -4.11
N ASN A 48 1.31 -17.85 -4.69
CA ASN A 48 0.08 -18.35 -4.05
C ASN A 48 -1.07 -17.33 -3.87
N HIS A 49 -1.10 -16.25 -4.66
CA HIS A 49 -2.21 -15.27 -4.69
C HIS A 49 -2.49 -14.60 -3.35
N ARG A 50 -1.46 -14.41 -2.52
CA ARG A 50 -1.60 -13.75 -1.22
C ARG A 50 -1.48 -12.25 -1.42
N LEU A 51 -2.64 -11.59 -1.44
CA LEU A 51 -2.74 -10.14 -1.47
C LEU A 51 -2.37 -9.60 -0.10
N LYS A 52 -1.34 -8.75 -0.06
CA LYS A 52 -0.82 -8.18 1.18
C LYS A 52 -0.60 -6.69 1.05
N ILE A 53 -0.84 -6.00 2.15
CA ILE A 53 -0.39 -4.62 2.34
C ILE A 53 0.50 -4.59 3.56
N ALA A 54 1.70 -4.04 3.41
CA ALA A 54 2.53 -3.67 4.55
C ALA A 54 2.58 -2.15 4.65
N THR A 55 2.60 -1.63 5.88
CA THR A 55 2.81 -0.21 6.14
C THR A 55 3.88 -0.03 7.20
N VAL A 56 4.69 1.01 7.09
CA VAL A 56 5.66 1.43 8.11
C VAL A 56 5.56 2.94 8.32
N ASN A 57 5.95 3.43 9.50
CA ASN A 57 6.03 4.86 9.73
C ASN A 57 7.26 5.45 9.01
N LEU A 58 7.03 6.48 8.17
CA LEU A 58 8.07 7.19 7.43
C LEU A 58 8.90 8.16 8.28
N ASP A 59 8.43 8.52 9.47
CA ASP A 59 9.12 9.48 10.34
C ASP A 59 10.34 8.87 11.04
N TYR A 60 10.43 7.55 11.11
CA TYR A 60 11.55 6.85 11.74
C TYR A 60 12.68 6.59 10.75
N ASN A 61 13.92 6.60 11.26
CA ASN A 61 15.08 6.22 10.48
C ASN A 61 14.99 4.73 10.10
N VAL A 62 15.25 4.39 8.84
CA VAL A 62 15.13 3.03 8.28
C VAL A 62 15.97 1.98 9.01
N ASP A 63 17.09 2.38 9.62
CA ASP A 63 17.97 1.50 10.39
C ASP A 63 17.59 1.41 11.88
N SER A 64 16.54 2.12 12.29
CA SER A 64 16.11 2.18 13.69
C SER A 64 15.17 1.02 14.03
N ARG A 65 15.23 0.62 15.30
CA ARG A 65 14.34 -0.42 15.83
C ARG A 65 12.87 0.00 15.74
N GLU A 66 12.57 1.27 16.01
CA GLU A 66 11.23 1.86 15.97
C GLU A 66 10.63 1.78 14.57
N TYR A 67 11.44 1.99 13.52
CA TYR A 67 11.00 1.78 12.15
C TYR A 67 10.56 0.33 11.94
N HIS A 68 11.39 -0.64 12.31
CA HIS A 68 11.05 -2.07 12.20
C HIS A 68 9.85 -2.48 13.05
N GLU A 69 9.68 -1.93 14.25
CA GLU A 69 8.54 -2.21 15.13
C GLU A 69 7.24 -1.53 14.66
N SER A 70 7.34 -0.47 13.86
CA SER A 70 6.17 0.22 13.30
C SER A 70 5.51 -0.51 12.13
N TYR A 71 6.11 -1.61 11.65
CA TYR A 71 5.55 -2.41 10.58
C TYR A 71 4.19 -2.98 10.96
N LYS A 72 3.23 -2.78 10.07
CA LYS A 72 1.91 -3.42 10.13
C LYS A 72 1.67 -4.18 8.83
N HIS A 73 1.20 -5.41 8.96
CA HIS A 73 0.92 -6.28 7.83
C HIS A 73 -0.57 -6.62 7.80
N TYR A 74 -1.14 -6.52 6.61
CA TYR A 74 -2.54 -6.81 6.34
C TYR A 74 -2.60 -7.82 5.20
N GLN A 75 -3.41 -8.85 5.36
CA GLN A 75 -3.60 -9.88 4.35
C GLN A 75 -5.07 -9.92 3.93
N PHE A 76 -5.30 -10.05 2.63
CA PHE A 76 -6.64 -9.99 2.04
C PHE A 76 -6.93 -11.29 1.29
N LYS A 77 -8.20 -11.70 1.32
CA LYS A 77 -8.66 -12.91 0.60
C LYS A 77 -8.84 -12.64 -0.89
N ASP A 78 -9.14 -11.41 -1.27
CA ASP A 78 -9.46 -11.03 -2.64
C ASP A 78 -9.13 -9.54 -2.93
N ILE A 79 -9.09 -9.21 -4.22
CA ILE A 79 -8.72 -7.87 -4.72
C ILE A 79 -9.72 -6.81 -4.26
N LYS A 80 -11.00 -7.18 -4.08
CA LYS A 80 -12.05 -6.24 -3.66
C LYS A 80 -11.81 -5.81 -2.22
N GLN A 81 -11.54 -6.74 -1.31
CA GLN A 81 -11.22 -6.41 0.10
C GLN A 81 -9.97 -5.53 0.21
N MET A 82 -8.93 -5.86 -0.56
CA MET A 82 -7.71 -5.06 -0.59
C MET A 82 -7.97 -3.63 -1.10
N ARG A 83 -8.73 -3.49 -2.19
CA ARG A 83 -9.13 -2.19 -2.74
C ARG A 83 -9.94 -1.38 -1.72
N ASP A 84 -10.92 -2.00 -1.09
CA ASP A 84 -11.80 -1.32 -0.13
C ASP A 84 -10.99 -0.84 1.08
N PHE A 85 -10.03 -1.65 1.54
CA PHE A 85 -9.09 -1.25 2.59
C PHE A 85 -8.25 -0.04 2.17
N ILE A 86 -7.71 -0.02 0.95
CA ILE A 86 -6.92 1.11 0.42
C ILE A 86 -7.76 2.39 0.42
N ILE A 87 -8.99 2.32 -0.09
CA ILE A 87 -9.89 3.47 -0.15
C ILE A 87 -10.20 3.96 1.27
N GLN A 88 -10.56 3.06 2.19
CA GLN A 88 -10.96 3.45 3.55
C GLN A 88 -9.82 4.03 4.40
N ASN A 89 -8.58 3.57 4.19
CA ASN A 89 -7.46 3.89 5.08
C ASN A 89 -6.43 4.85 4.50
N PHE A 90 -6.33 4.94 3.17
CA PHE A 90 -5.23 5.67 2.52
C PHE A 90 -5.69 6.76 1.56
N THR A 91 -6.92 6.71 1.05
CA THR A 91 -7.42 7.87 0.31
C THR A 91 -7.78 8.96 1.29
N GLU A 92 -7.45 10.20 0.95
CA GLU A 92 -7.99 11.35 1.67
C GLU A 92 -9.50 11.23 1.53
N LYS A 93 -10.18 10.81 2.62
CA LYS A 93 -11.60 11.11 2.74
C LYS A 93 -11.66 12.61 2.57
N GLY A 94 -12.15 13.06 1.41
CA GLY A 94 -12.35 14.47 1.15
C GLY A 94 -12.98 15.04 2.40
N SER A 95 -12.44 16.16 2.87
CA SER A 95 -13.00 16.95 3.96
C SER A 95 -14.52 17.01 3.83
N GLU A 96 -15.24 16.11 4.48
CA GLU A 96 -16.64 16.32 4.78
C GLU A 96 -16.61 17.16 6.06
N LYS A 97 -16.76 18.46 5.78
CA LYS A 97 -16.94 19.57 6.70
C LYS A 97 -17.89 19.27 7.84
#